data_AF-A0A645EI34-F1
#
_entry.id   AF-A0A645EI34-F1
#
_cell.length_a   1.000
_cell.length_b   1.000
_cell.length_c   1.000
_cell.angle_alpha   90.00
_cell.angle_beta   90.00
_cell.angle_gamma   90.00
#
_symmetry.space_group_name_H-M   'P 1'
#
loop_
_entity.id
_entity.type
_entity.pdbx_description
1 polymer ?
#
loop_
_entity_poly.entity_id
_entity_poly.type
_entity_poly.pdbx_seq_one_letter_code
_entity_poly.pdbx_strand_id
1 'polypeptide(L)'
;MLSDADASFDSVISNGSLHEWEKPLCAFEEIHRVLRPGGRYCITDLRRDIYPVIKKLMYYTTQPKAMRAGMITSLMAAYTVCEITELLRNSALCGAAVTCDLFGLCISGKKE
;
A
#
# COMPACT_ATOMS: atom_id res chain seq x y z
N MET A 1 -11.13 -12.88 -6.39
CA MET A 1 -12.00 -11.71 -6.61
C MET A 1 -12.94 -11.65 -5.42
N LEU A 2 -13.17 -10.48 -4.82
CA LEU A 2 -14.03 -10.35 -3.66
C LEU A 2 -15.47 -10.66 -4.10
N SER A 3 -16.22 -11.43 -3.30
CA SER A 3 -17.61 -11.77 -3.60
C SER A 3 -18.58 -10.61 -3.35
N ASP A 4 -18.08 -9.50 -2.82
CA ASP A 4 -18.87 -8.33 -2.49
C ASP A 4 -19.43 -7.65 -3.74
N ALA A 5 -20.64 -7.11 -3.60
CA ALA A 5 -21.30 -6.34 -4.63
C ALA A 5 -20.54 -5.03 -4.94
N ASP A 6 -20.73 -4.52 -6.15
CA ASP A 6 -20.28 -3.19 -6.56
C ASP A 6 -20.87 -2.12 -5.63
N ALA A 7 -20.10 -1.05 -5.37
CA ALA A 7 -20.55 0.09 -4.58
C ALA A 7 -21.17 -0.29 -3.21
N SER A 8 -20.57 -1.26 -2.52
CA SER A 8 -21.03 -1.77 -1.23
C SER A 8 -20.38 -1.06 -0.04
N PHE A 9 -19.20 -0.46 -0.20
CA PHE A 9 -18.45 0.16 0.90
C PHE A 9 -18.32 1.68 0.76
N ASP A 10 -18.38 2.38 1.89
CA ASP A 10 -18.07 3.81 1.98
C ASP A 10 -16.57 4.06 2.10
N SER A 11 -15.79 3.08 2.56
CA SER A 11 -14.33 3.19 2.66
C SER A 11 -13.63 1.84 2.57
N VAL A 12 -12.41 1.84 2.02
CA VAL A 12 -11.49 0.69 2.02
C VAL A 12 -10.16 1.11 2.63
N ILE A 13 -9.66 0.34 3.60
CA ILE A 13 -8.37 0.56 4.24
C ILE A 13 -7.53 -0.70 4.10
N SER A 14 -6.28 -0.54 3.66
CA SER A 14 -5.28 -1.60 3.69
C SER A 14 -4.01 -1.06 4.36
N ASN A 15 -3.39 -1.88 5.21
CA ASN A 15 -2.18 -1.49 5.92
C ASN A 15 -1.17 -2.64 5.94
N GLY A 16 0.02 -2.39 5.41
CA GLY A 16 1.19 -3.27 5.51
C GLY A 16 1.11 -4.54 4.67
N SER A 17 0.30 -4.56 3.60
CA SER A 17 0.11 -5.76 2.78
C SER A 17 0.35 -5.56 1.28
N LEU A 18 0.45 -4.32 0.79
CA LEU A 18 0.59 -4.02 -0.63
C LEU A 18 1.82 -4.68 -1.26
N HIS A 19 2.93 -4.78 -0.51
CA HIS A 19 4.16 -5.44 -0.94
C HIS A 19 4.03 -6.97 -1.12
N GLU A 20 2.94 -7.56 -0.66
CA GLU A 20 2.63 -8.99 -0.81
C GLU A 20 1.63 -9.26 -1.94
N TRP A 21 1.07 -8.21 -2.57
CA TRP A 21 0.04 -8.40 -3.60
C TRP A 21 0.65 -8.90 -4.90
N GLU A 22 0.25 -10.10 -5.31
CA GLU A 22 0.68 -10.70 -6.58
C GLU A 22 0.23 -9.88 -7.80
N LYS A 23 -0.98 -9.31 -7.75
CA LYS A 23 -1.61 -8.55 -8.85
C LYS A 23 -2.17 -7.22 -8.34
N PRO A 24 -1.31 -6.24 -8.04
CA PRO A 24 -1.73 -4.98 -7.43
C PRO A 24 -2.70 -4.18 -8.30
N LEU A 25 -2.53 -4.20 -9.64
CA LEU A 25 -3.48 -3.55 -10.56
C LEU A 25 -4.89 -4.12 -10.41
N CYS A 26 -5.04 -5.44 -10.39
CA CYS A 26 -6.34 -6.08 -10.18
C CYS A 26 -6.94 -5.73 -8.82
N ALA A 27 -6.11 -5.59 -7.78
CA ALA A 27 -6.57 -5.17 -6.46
C ALA A 27 -7.06 -3.71 -6.47
N PHE A 28 -6.39 -2.81 -7.18
CA PHE A 28 -6.81 -1.42 -7.35
C PHE A 28 -8.15 -1.30 -8.09
N GLU A 29 -8.34 -2.09 -9.16
CA GLU A 29 -9.63 -2.20 -9.85
C GLU A 29 -10.74 -2.66 -8.88
N GLU A 30 -10.44 -3.66 -8.05
CA GLU A 30 -11.42 -4.20 -7.11
C GLU A 30 -11.78 -3.21 -6.00
N ILE A 31 -10.78 -2.51 -5.44
CA ILE A 31 -10.98 -1.44 -4.46
C ILE A 31 -11.90 -0.37 -5.06
N HIS A 32 -11.64 0.03 -6.30
CA HIS A 32 -12.48 0.99 -6.98
C HIS A 32 -13.90 0.43 -7.21
N ARG A 33 -14.05 -0.83 -7.65
CA ARG A 33 -15.36 -1.46 -7.90
C ARG A 33 -16.25 -1.48 -6.66
N VAL A 34 -15.71 -1.93 -5.52
CA VAL A 34 -16.49 -2.12 -4.29
C VAL A 34 -16.81 -0.81 -3.57
N LEU A 35 -16.06 0.27 -3.83
CA LEU A 35 -16.37 1.58 -3.28
C LEU A 35 -17.62 2.20 -3.92
N ARG A 36 -18.44 2.85 -3.11
CA ARG A 36 -19.52 3.73 -3.56
C ARG A 36 -18.98 4.97 -4.26
N PRO A 37 -19.76 5.63 -5.14
CA PRO A 37 -19.44 6.99 -5.58
C PRO A 37 -19.20 7.88 -4.37
N GLY A 38 -18.04 8.51 -4.34
CA GLY A 38 -17.57 9.31 -3.22
C GLY A 38 -17.01 8.57 -2.01
N GLY A 39 -16.93 7.24 -2.06
CA GLY A 39 -16.23 6.42 -1.08
C GLY A 39 -14.72 6.67 -1.10
N ARG A 40 -14.04 6.40 0.02
CA ARG A 40 -12.62 6.74 0.21
C ARG A 40 -11.74 5.51 0.32
N TYR A 41 -10.48 5.63 -0.05
CA TYR A 41 -9.48 4.59 0.21
C TYR A 41 -8.22 5.14 0.86
N CYS A 42 -7.59 4.29 1.66
CA CYS A 42 -6.28 4.53 2.26
C CYS A 42 -5.48 3.23 2.26
N ILE A 43 -4.35 3.20 1.57
CA ILE A 43 -3.46 2.05 1.48
C ILE A 43 -2.09 2.51 1.99
N THR A 44 -1.67 1.97 3.13
CA THR A 44 -0.37 2.27 3.72
C THR A 44 0.54 1.06 3.65
N ASP A 45 1.81 1.29 3.35
CA ASP A 45 2.82 0.23 3.40
C ASP A 45 4.21 0.78 3.67
N LEU A 46 5.16 -0.13 3.91
CA LEU A 46 6.59 0.12 3.94
C LEU A 46 7.05 0.80 2.65
N ARG A 47 8.21 1.46 2.73
CA ARG A 47 8.88 2.05 1.59
C ARG A 47 10.33 1.57 1.54
N ARG A 48 10.75 1.02 0.40
CA ARG A 48 12.06 0.37 0.26
C ARG A 48 13.24 1.34 0.37
N ASP A 49 13.07 2.56 -0.13
CA ASP A 49 14.09 3.62 -0.21
C ASP A 49 14.11 4.54 1.02
N ILE A 50 13.77 4.01 2.20
CA ILE A 50 13.93 4.74 3.48
C ILE A 50 15.41 5.01 3.83
N TYR A 51 15.64 6.05 4.64
CA TYR A 51 16.97 6.38 5.11
C TYR A 51 17.63 5.21 5.87
N PRO A 52 18.94 4.97 5.68
CA PRO A 52 19.64 3.85 6.32
C PRO A 52 19.53 3.82 7.86
N VAL A 53 19.46 5.00 8.50
CA VAL A 53 19.27 5.10 9.96
C VAL A 53 17.91 4.54 10.38
N ILE A 54 16.85 4.77 9.60
CA ILE A 54 15.51 4.26 9.86
C ILE A 54 15.47 2.75 9.64
N LYS A 55 16.08 2.26 8.56
CA LYS A 55 16.22 0.81 8.33
C LYS A 55 16.92 0.11 9.49
N LYS A 56 18.02 0.68 10.00
CA LYS A 56 18.73 0.16 11.19
C LYS A 56 17.84 0.19 12.43
N LEU A 57 17.18 1.31 12.69
CA LEU A 57 16.26 1.44 13.82
C LEU A 57 15.22 0.32 13.79
N MET A 58 14.49 0.18 12.67
CA MET A 58 13.48 -0.86 12.50
C MET A 58 14.06 -2.26 12.74
N TYR A 59 15.21 -2.58 12.14
CA TYR A 59 15.86 -3.89 12.34
C TYR A 59 16.17 -4.17 13.82
N TYR A 60 16.71 -3.20 14.55
CA TYR A 60 17.07 -3.40 15.95
C TYR A 60 15.85 -3.43 16.89
N THR A 61 14.79 -2.69 16.55
CA THR A 61 13.53 -2.66 17.33
C THR A 61 12.61 -3.83 17.01
N THR A 62 12.74 -4.47 15.84
CA THR A 62 11.94 -5.66 15.50
C THR A 62 12.24 -6.81 16.46
N GLN A 63 11.18 -7.26 17.12
CA GLN A 63 11.15 -8.39 18.04
C GLN A 63 10.06 -9.40 17.63
N PRO A 64 10.25 -10.71 17.88
CA PRO A 64 11.51 -11.32 18.34
C PRO A 64 12.62 -11.23 17.27
N LYS A 65 13.88 -11.42 17.64
CA LYS A 65 15.02 -11.34 16.69
C LYS A 65 14.83 -12.20 15.43
N ALA A 66 14.12 -13.33 15.55
CA ALA A 66 13.79 -14.20 14.42
C ALA A 66 12.97 -13.49 13.32
N MET A 67 12.15 -12.49 13.67
CA MET A 67 11.34 -11.73 12.71
C MET A 67 12.14 -10.70 11.90
N ARG A 68 13.39 -10.41 12.29
CA ARG A 68 14.21 -9.40 11.62
C ARG A 68 14.49 -9.75 10.17
N ALA A 69 14.69 -11.02 9.86
CA ALA A 69 14.86 -11.48 8.49
C ALA A 69 13.59 -11.19 7.66
N GLY A 70 12.41 -11.55 8.19
CA GLY A 70 11.12 -11.26 7.59
C GLY A 70 10.86 -9.77 7.36
N MET A 71 11.20 -8.93 8.34
CA MET A 71 11.09 -7.47 8.21
C MET A 71 11.97 -6.92 7.07
N ILE A 72 13.20 -7.44 6.89
CA ILE A 72 14.06 -7.04 5.79
C ILE A 72 13.49 -7.51 4.45
N THR A 73 12.97 -8.74 4.36
CA THR A 73 12.35 -9.22 3.12
C THR A 73 11.12 -8.41 2.73
N SER A 74 10.24 -8.10 3.69
CA SER A 74 9.08 -7.21 3.47
C SER A 74 9.50 -5.83 2.99
N LEU A 75 10.53 -5.22 3.62
CA LEU A 75 11.05 -3.92 3.20
C LEU A 75 11.62 -3.94 1.77
N MET A 76 12.27 -5.05 1.36
CA MET A 76 12.82 -5.17 0.00
C MET A 76 11.74 -5.47 -1.06
N ALA A 77 10.63 -6.10 -0.67
CA ALA A 77 9.47 -6.29 -1.54
C ALA A 77 8.63 -5.01 -1.70
N ALA A 78 8.73 -4.08 -0.74
CA ALA A 78 7.97 -2.84 -0.74
C ALA A 78 8.27 -1.94 -1.95
N TYR A 79 7.25 -1.19 -2.38
CA TYR A 79 7.37 -0.23 -3.46
C TYR A 79 8.10 1.04 -3.01
N THR A 80 8.76 1.69 -3.97
CA THR A 80 9.16 3.10 -3.87
C THR A 80 8.01 4.01 -4.31
N VAL A 81 8.13 5.31 -4.04
CA VAL A 81 7.13 6.30 -4.50
C VAL A 81 7.04 6.32 -6.04
N CYS A 82 8.18 6.28 -6.75
CA CYS A 82 8.16 6.26 -8.21
C CYS A 82 7.44 5.03 -8.78
N GLU A 83 7.75 3.84 -8.26
CA GLU A 83 7.13 2.60 -8.75
C GLU A 83 5.62 2.58 -8.49
N ILE A 84 5.18 2.98 -7.30
CA ILE A 84 3.75 2.97 -6.97
C ILE A 84 2.98 4.04 -7.76
N THR A 85 3.57 5.21 -7.97
CA THR A 85 2.97 6.26 -8.81
C THR A 85 2.81 5.77 -10.25
N GLU A 86 3.81 5.08 -10.81
CA GLU A 86 3.72 4.52 -12.17
C GLU A 86 2.65 3.42 -12.27
N LEU A 87 2.54 2.57 -11.25
CA LEU A 87 1.54 1.52 -11.21
C LEU A 87 0.11 2.10 -11.10
N LEU A 88 -0.08 3.15 -10.30
CA LEU A 88 -1.36 3.83 -10.13
C LEU A 88 -1.85 4.50 -11.41
N ARG A 89 -0.95 5.11 -12.20
CA ARG A 89 -1.30 5.74 -13.50
C ARG A 89 -2.03 4.79 -14.44
N ASN A 90 -1.77 3.49 -14.32
CA ASN A 90 -2.33 2.44 -15.17
C ASN A 90 -3.49 1.67 -14.49
N SER A 91 -4.15 2.27 -13.50
CA SER A 91 -5.23 1.65 -12.72
C SER A 91 -6.43 2.58 -12.55
N ALA A 92 -7.55 2.04 -12.07
CA ALA A 92 -8.71 2.82 -11.64
C ALA A 92 -8.44 3.80 -10.49
N LEU A 93 -7.28 3.73 -9.85
CA LEU A 93 -6.84 4.67 -8.81
C LEU A 93 -5.83 5.71 -9.33
N CYS A 94 -5.82 6.01 -10.64
CA CYS A 94 -4.86 6.94 -11.26
C CYS A 94 -4.89 8.38 -10.69
N GLY A 95 -5.99 8.80 -10.08
CA GLY A 95 -6.14 10.07 -9.37
C GLY A 95 -5.68 10.05 -7.90
N ALA A 96 -5.09 8.94 -7.43
CA ALA A 96 -4.66 8.82 -6.04
C ALA A 96 -3.56 9.82 -5.66
N ALA A 97 -3.65 10.37 -4.46
CA ALA A 97 -2.56 11.07 -3.83
C ALA A 97 -1.59 10.06 -3.21
N VAL A 98 -0.29 10.18 -3.53
CA VAL A 98 0.78 9.39 -2.91
C VAL A 98 1.59 10.32 -2.01
N THR A 99 1.61 10.00 -0.72
CA THR A 99 2.43 10.69 0.28
C THR A 99 3.40 9.72 0.90
N CYS A 100 4.45 10.23 1.52
CA CYS A 100 5.42 9.40 2.22
C CYS A 100 5.76 9.97 3.59
N ASP A 101 6.10 9.08 4.50
CA ASP A 101 6.54 9.43 5.84
C ASP A 101 7.94 8.88 6.11
N LEU A 102 8.31 8.75 7.38
CA LEU A 102 9.62 8.28 7.80
C LEU A 102 9.88 6.81 7.42
N PHE A 103 8.85 5.95 7.45
CA PHE A 103 8.94 4.50 7.34
C PHE A 103 8.33 3.94 6.05
N GLY A 104 7.39 4.67 5.46
CA GLY A 104 6.49 4.13 4.47
C GLY A 104 5.94 5.15 3.50
N LEU A 105 4.87 4.72 2.84
CA LEU A 105 4.07 5.50 1.93
C LEU A 105 2.59 5.29 2.20
N CYS A 106 1.79 6.26 1.77
CA CYS A 106 0.34 6.24 1.86
C CYS A 106 -0.25 6.63 0.50
N ILE A 107 -1.08 5.76 -0.04
CA ILE A 107 -1.92 6.00 -1.22
C ILE A 107 -3.32 6.30 -0.71
N SER A 108 -3.87 7.46 -1.06
CA SER A 108 -5.20 7.83 -0.61
C SER A 108 -5.98 8.58 -1.67
N GLY A 109 -7.30 8.49 -1.59
CA GLY A 109 -8.16 9.18 -2.53
C GLY A 109 -9.64 8.90 -2.29
N LYS A 110 -10.43 9.31 -3.27
CA LYS A 110 -11.88 9.18 -3.29
C LYS A 110 -12.28 8.65 -4.66
N LYS A 111 -13.27 7.75 -4.71
CA LYS A 111 -13.91 7.33 -5.95
C LYS A 111 -14.81 8.45 -6.46
N GLU A 112 -14.68 8.81 -7.73
CA GLU A 112 -15.56 9.78 -8.40
C GLU A 112 -16.89 9.14 -8.81
#